data_AF-A0A920NST7-F1
#
_entry.id   AF-A0A920NST7-F1
#
_cell.length_a   1.000
_cell.length_b   1.000
_cell.length_c   1.000
_cell.angle_alpha   90.00
_cell.angle_beta   90.00
_cell.angle_gamma   90.00
#
_symmetry.space_group_name_H-M   'P 1'
#
loop_
_entity.id
_entity.type
_entity.pdbx_description
1 polymer ?
#
loop_
_entity_poly.entity_id
_entity_poly.type
_entity_poly.pdbx_seq_one_letter_code
_entity_poly.pdbx_strand_id
1 'polypeptide(L)'
;MILLSIILSGSRGPLISVIIGISVYAFLYEKKYSMRIYGYGVLALGIVVLLLLSLPDSLTQRFFDISQGSIIMTQQGVKRISTLATRFEFWTMSLQSWLSSISNFLVGLGAGGFSLLFIWRDWRWYPHNYFFEIIVELGLIGLLISVAFLKQSYQAIKQGILSRDFTEHSALWVAGTFVMFFAAQFSGDFNDNRILWMLIGISIASTHADKIAFSTRPTLKSL
;
A
#
# COMPACT_ATOMS: atom_id res chain seq x y z
N MET A 1 16.71 -9.90 8.98
CA MET A 1 16.81 -10.01 7.51
C MET A 1 15.93 -9.01 6.79
N ILE A 2 14.61 -8.95 7.00
CA ILE A 2 13.70 -8.01 6.29
C ILE A 2 14.10 -6.53 6.44
N LEU A 3 14.37 -6.05 7.66
CA LEU A 3 14.81 -4.65 7.89
C LEU A 3 16.13 -4.33 7.19
N LEU A 4 17.08 -5.26 7.22
CA LEU A 4 18.37 -5.12 6.53
C LEU A 4 18.18 -5.07 5.01
N SER A 5 17.31 -5.92 4.45
CA SER A 5 16.96 -5.89 3.03
C SER A 5 16.30 -4.57 2.63
N ILE A 6 15.43 -4.00 3.47
CA ILE A 6 14.81 -2.69 3.23
C ILE A 6 15.88 -1.59 3.18
N ILE A 7 16.82 -1.59 4.14
CA ILE A 7 17.91 -0.62 4.19
C ILE A 7 18.83 -0.76 2.97
N LEU A 8 19.26 -1.99 2.64
CA LEU A 8 20.11 -2.26 1.48
C LEU A 8 19.43 -1.94 0.15
N SER A 9 18.10 -2.05 0.06
CA SER A 9 17.35 -1.67 -1.14
C SER A 9 17.30 -0.15 -1.36
N GLY A 10 17.60 0.65 -0.33
CA GLY A 10 17.42 2.10 -0.37
C GLY A 10 15.94 2.54 -0.43
N SER A 11 14.99 1.61 -0.30
CA SER A 11 13.57 1.86 -0.55
C SER A 11 12.85 2.33 0.71
N ARG A 12 12.38 3.60 0.67
CA ARG A 12 11.68 4.25 1.78
C ARG A 12 10.20 3.86 1.86
N GLY A 13 9.59 3.55 0.71
CA GLY A 13 8.18 3.19 0.60
C GLY A 13 7.80 1.95 1.43
N PRO A 14 8.51 0.81 1.30
CA PRO A 14 8.27 -0.39 2.10
C PRO A 14 8.41 -0.15 3.61
N LEU A 15 9.40 0.64 4.04
CA LEU A 15 9.58 0.96 5.47
C LEU A 15 8.38 1.71 6.03
N ILE A 16 7.97 2.79 5.35
CA ILE A 16 6.81 3.60 5.73
C ILE A 16 5.55 2.73 5.73
N SER A 17 5.40 1.84 4.76
CA SER A 17 4.24 0.96 4.63
C SER A 17 4.14 -0.06 5.77
N VAL A 18 5.28 -0.60 6.22
CA VAL A 18 5.33 -1.49 7.40
C VAL A 18 4.89 -0.74 8.64
N ILE A 19 5.44 0.46 8.87
CA ILE A 19 5.14 1.26 10.07
C ILE A 19 3.67 1.66 10.10
N ILE A 20 3.16 2.26 9.02
CA ILE A 20 1.77 2.71 8.94
C ILE A 20 0.82 1.51 8.96
N GLY A 21 1.11 0.45 8.20
CA GLY A 21 0.26 -0.74 8.13
C GLY A 21 0.11 -1.44 9.48
N ILE A 22 1.21 -1.65 10.20
CA ILE A 22 1.18 -2.24 11.55
C ILE A 22 0.48 -1.29 12.53
N SER A 23 0.71 0.02 12.44
CA SER A 23 0.07 1.00 13.33
C SER A 23 -1.45 1.03 13.14
N VAL A 24 -1.92 1.01 11.89
CA VAL A 24 -3.35 0.94 11.56
C VAL A 24 -3.95 -0.38 12.02
N TYR A 25 -3.27 -1.50 11.77
CA TYR A 25 -3.69 -2.80 12.29
C TYR A 25 -3.84 -2.79 13.83
N ALA A 26 -2.81 -2.30 14.53
CA ALA A 26 -2.78 -2.28 15.99
C ALA A 26 -3.88 -1.37 16.57
N PHE A 27 -4.09 -0.20 15.96
CA PHE A 27 -5.14 0.72 16.34
C PHE A 27 -6.54 0.13 16.15
N LEU A 28 -6.77 -0.54 15.02
CA LEU A 28 -8.09 -1.08 14.68
C LEU A 28 -8.41 -2.37 15.43
N TYR A 29 -7.42 -3.20 15.73
CA TYR A 29 -7.67 -4.59 16.15
C TYR A 29 -6.98 -5.01 17.44
N GLU A 30 -5.88 -4.38 17.84
CA GLU A 30 -5.11 -4.75 19.04
C GLU A 30 -5.07 -3.62 20.08
N LYS A 31 -6.21 -2.93 20.29
CA LYS A 31 -6.27 -1.73 21.15
C LYS A 31 -5.68 -1.97 22.55
N LYS A 32 -5.87 -3.17 23.11
CA LYS A 32 -5.31 -3.58 24.42
C LYS A 32 -3.78 -3.65 24.44
N TYR A 33 -3.16 -4.06 23.33
CA TYR A 33 -1.71 -4.24 23.21
C TYR A 33 -1.04 -3.12 22.39
N SER A 34 -1.81 -2.12 21.95
CA SER A 34 -1.38 -1.01 21.10
C SER A 34 -0.12 -0.31 21.63
N MET A 35 -0.05 0.01 22.93
CA MET A 35 1.14 0.62 23.55
C MET A 35 2.41 -0.22 23.38
N ARG A 36 2.29 -1.55 23.49
CA ARG A 36 3.42 -2.46 23.32
C ARG A 36 3.85 -2.53 21.84
N ILE A 37 2.88 -2.57 20.94
CA ILE A 37 3.12 -2.60 19.49
C ILE A 37 3.80 -1.29 19.05
N TYR A 38 3.33 -0.13 19.53
CA TYR A 38 3.97 1.15 19.28
C TYR A 38 5.39 1.20 19.87
N GLY A 39 5.60 0.66 21.08
CA GLY A 39 6.93 0.55 21.67
C GLY A 39 7.89 -0.26 20.80
N TYR A 40 7.46 -1.41 20.27
CA TYR A 40 8.25 -2.19 19.32
C TYR A 40 8.45 -1.46 17.99
N GLY A 41 7.47 -0.71 17.50
CA GLY A 41 7.58 0.13 16.31
C GLY A 41 8.65 1.23 16.47
N VAL A 42 8.65 1.92 17.60
CA VAL A 42 9.65 2.94 17.94
C VAL A 42 11.04 2.31 18.09
N LEU A 43 11.14 1.15 18.74
CA LEU A 43 12.40 0.42 18.86
C LEU A 43 12.94 -0.01 17.49
N ALA A 44 12.08 -0.55 16.62
CA ALA A 44 12.46 -0.92 15.25
C ALA A 44 12.91 0.30 14.43
N LEU A 45 12.21 1.43 14.55
CA LEU A 45 12.61 2.71 13.95
C LEU A 45 13.98 3.17 14.46
N GLY A 46 14.20 3.12 15.77
CA GLY A 46 15.49 3.45 16.39
C GLY A 46 16.63 2.58 15.85
N ILE A 47 16.39 1.27 15.71
CA ILE A 47 17.36 0.35 15.08
C ILE A 47 17.64 0.75 13.62
N VAL A 48 16.62 1.09 12.83
CA VAL A 48 16.80 1.53 11.45
C VAL A 48 17.64 2.82 11.39
N VAL A 49 17.34 3.80 12.24
CA VAL A 49 18.12 5.06 12.30
C VAL A 49 19.56 4.77 12.71
N LEU A 50 19.80 3.97 13.73
CA LEU A 50 21.15 3.57 14.16
C LEU A 50 21.93 2.87 13.04
N LEU A 51 21.27 1.96 12.32
CA LEU A 51 21.87 1.28 11.17
C LEU A 51 22.21 2.25 10.04
N LEU A 52 21.30 3.18 9.71
CA LEU A 52 21.54 4.21 8.69
C LEU A 52 22.67 5.16 9.06
N LEU A 53 22.89 5.44 10.34
CA LEU A 53 24.00 6.27 10.81
C LEU A 53 25.33 5.51 10.88
N SER A 54 25.29 4.18 10.98
CA SER A 54 26.47 3.33 11.11
C SER A 54 27.01 2.82 9.77
N LEU A 55 26.20 2.86 8.71
CA LEU A 55 26.57 2.36 7.38
C LEU A 55 27.34 3.41 6.57
N PRO A 56 28.25 2.99 5.67
CA PRO A 56 28.97 3.90 4.76
C PRO A 56 28.04 4.76 3.91
N ASP A 57 28.48 5.99 3.61
CA ASP A 57 27.72 6.95 2.80
C ASP A 57 27.26 6.39 1.44
N SER A 58 28.06 5.52 0.82
CA SER A 58 27.70 4.86 -0.45
C SER A 58 26.41 4.03 -0.38
N LEU A 59 26.04 3.52 0.80
CA LEU A 59 24.81 2.75 1.03
C LEU A 59 23.65 3.62 1.52
N THR A 60 23.95 4.73 2.19
CA THR A 60 22.95 5.57 2.87
C THR A 60 22.56 6.79 2.05
N GLN A 61 23.38 7.21 1.08
CA GLN A 61 23.09 8.32 0.16
C GLN A 61 21.72 8.17 -0.51
N ARG A 62 21.37 6.97 -0.99
CA ARG A 62 20.04 6.72 -1.56
C ARG A 62 18.89 6.92 -0.56
N PHE A 63 19.14 6.78 0.73
CA PHE A 63 18.16 7.00 1.79
C PHE A 63 18.06 8.49 2.19
N PHE A 64 19.17 9.23 2.17
CA PHE A 64 19.23 10.64 2.58
C PHE A 64 19.00 11.64 1.43
N ASP A 65 19.35 11.29 0.20
CA ASP A 65 19.13 12.11 -0.98
C ASP A 65 17.66 12.08 -1.41
N ILE A 66 16.85 12.93 -0.78
CA ILE A 66 15.43 13.12 -1.13
C ILE A 66 15.26 13.86 -2.47
N SER A 67 16.32 14.53 -2.94
CA SER A 67 16.30 15.45 -4.10
C SER A 67 16.92 14.89 -5.39
N GLN A 68 17.74 13.83 -5.33
CA GLN A 68 18.40 13.23 -6.50
C GLN A 68 17.39 12.34 -7.26
N GLY A 69 16.43 12.95 -7.95
CA GLY A 69 15.54 12.17 -8.79
C GLY A 69 16.05 12.05 -10.22
N SER A 70 15.37 11.17 -10.95
CA SER A 70 15.69 10.79 -12.31
C SER A 70 15.53 11.96 -13.29
N ILE A 71 16.27 11.89 -14.38
CA ILE A 71 15.99 12.71 -15.55
C ILE A 71 14.77 12.11 -16.22
N ILE A 72 13.70 12.89 -16.37
CA ILE A 72 12.45 12.44 -16.99
C ILE A 72 12.17 13.38 -18.16
N MET A 73 11.82 12.79 -19.30
CA MET A 73 11.46 13.54 -20.49
C MET A 73 9.94 13.62 -20.59
N THR A 74 9.40 14.82 -20.44
CA THR A 74 7.96 15.09 -20.55
C THR A 74 7.67 15.77 -21.89
N GLN A 75 6.38 16.02 -22.18
CA GLN A 75 5.97 16.76 -23.38
C GLN A 75 6.57 18.18 -23.46
N GLN A 76 7.11 18.68 -22.35
CA GLN A 76 7.70 20.02 -22.22
C GLN A 76 9.25 20.00 -22.22
N GLY A 77 9.89 18.83 -22.39
CA GLY A 77 11.34 18.67 -22.48
C GLY A 77 11.96 17.74 -21.43
N VAL A 78 13.30 17.75 -21.34
CA VAL A 78 14.08 16.98 -20.36
C VAL A 78 14.14 17.74 -19.04
N LYS A 79 13.59 17.16 -17.96
CA LYS A 79 13.59 17.79 -16.64
C LYS A 79 14.21 16.85 -15.61
N ARG A 80 15.18 17.36 -14.85
CA ARG A 80 15.81 16.65 -13.73
C ARG A 80 14.97 16.94 -12.49
N ILE A 81 14.24 15.95 -11.99
CA ILE A 81 13.22 16.16 -10.95
C ILE A 81 13.41 15.12 -9.86
N SER A 82 13.28 15.52 -8.59
CA SER A 82 13.28 14.60 -7.44
C SER A 82 12.20 13.53 -7.55
N THR A 83 12.40 12.35 -6.96
CA THR A 83 11.41 11.25 -6.96
C THR A 83 10.06 11.67 -6.39
N LEU A 84 10.04 12.60 -5.43
CA LEU A 84 8.80 13.15 -4.87
C LEU A 84 8.15 14.16 -5.79
N ALA A 85 8.91 15.08 -6.38
CA ALA A 85 8.34 16.08 -7.30
C ALA A 85 7.81 15.41 -8.58
N THR A 86 8.45 14.34 -9.05
CA THR A 86 7.93 13.48 -10.13
C THR A 86 6.58 12.88 -9.77
N ARG A 87 6.42 12.34 -8.56
CA ARG A 87 5.14 11.77 -8.12
C ARG A 87 4.05 12.84 -8.06
N PHE A 88 4.38 14.02 -7.53
CA PHE A 88 3.44 15.13 -7.50
C PHE A 88 3.03 15.59 -8.91
N GLU A 89 3.97 15.63 -9.85
CA GLU A 89 3.70 15.91 -11.25
C GLU A 89 2.78 14.85 -11.85
N PHE A 90 3.04 13.56 -11.61
CA PHE A 90 2.19 12.46 -12.09
C PHE A 90 0.77 12.52 -11.49
N TRP A 91 0.64 12.86 -10.22
CA TRP A 91 -0.67 13.04 -9.57
C TRP A 91 -1.42 14.23 -10.16
N THR A 92 -0.70 15.32 -10.44
CA THR A 92 -1.26 16.51 -11.10
C THR A 92 -1.73 16.17 -12.52
N MET A 93 -0.91 15.46 -13.30
CA MET A 93 -1.27 14.97 -14.63
C MET A 93 -2.48 14.03 -14.59
N SER A 94 -2.54 13.14 -13.59
CA SER A 94 -3.68 12.24 -13.38
C SER A 94 -4.96 13.02 -13.14
N LEU A 95 -4.92 14.03 -12.26
CA LEU A 95 -6.07 14.87 -11.93
C LEU A 95 -6.52 15.74 -13.12
N GLN A 96 -5.57 16.36 -13.82
CA GLN A 96 -5.85 17.17 -15.01
C GLN A 96 -6.48 16.32 -16.12
N SER A 97 -5.93 15.14 -16.37
CA SER A 97 -6.48 14.20 -17.35
C SER A 97 -7.88 13.71 -16.94
N TRP A 98 -8.07 13.34 -15.67
CA TRP A 98 -9.37 12.90 -15.16
C TRP A 98 -10.45 13.99 -15.31
N LEU A 99 -10.11 15.25 -15.07
CA LEU A 99 -11.02 16.40 -15.17
C LEU A 99 -11.10 17.03 -16.57
N SER A 100 -10.38 16.51 -17.56
CA SER A 100 -10.28 17.11 -18.89
C SER A 100 -11.56 17.03 -19.73
N SER A 101 -12.41 16.03 -19.49
CA SER A 101 -13.69 15.85 -20.18
C SER A 101 -14.66 15.02 -19.35
N ILE A 102 -15.97 15.11 -19.65
CA ILE A 102 -16.97 14.28 -18.97
C ILE A 102 -16.74 12.78 -19.19
N SER A 103 -16.24 12.39 -20.38
CA SER A 103 -15.89 11.01 -20.68
C SER A 103 -14.76 10.53 -19.79
N ASN A 104 -13.65 11.27 -19.74
CA ASN A 104 -12.50 10.91 -18.89
C ASN A 104 -12.89 10.91 -17.41
N PHE A 105 -13.74 11.84 -16.99
CA PHE A 105 -14.24 11.88 -15.62
C PHE A 105 -15.00 10.59 -15.24
N LEU A 106 -15.85 10.09 -16.13
CA LEU A 106 -16.69 8.92 -15.86
C LEU A 106 -15.95 7.59 -16.06
N VAL A 107 -15.25 7.42 -17.18
CA VAL A 107 -14.67 6.14 -17.61
C VAL A 107 -13.14 6.13 -17.72
N GLY A 108 -12.47 7.28 -17.57
CA GLY A 108 -11.01 7.38 -17.67
C GLY A 108 -10.47 7.22 -19.10
N LEU A 109 -9.15 7.06 -19.20
CA LEU A 109 -8.42 6.87 -20.46
C LEU A 109 -8.41 5.41 -20.96
N GLY A 110 -8.89 4.47 -20.15
CA GLY A 110 -8.68 3.03 -20.33
C GLY A 110 -7.46 2.51 -19.57
N ALA A 111 -7.43 1.19 -19.35
CA ALA A 111 -6.34 0.52 -18.61
C ALA A 111 -4.98 0.71 -19.28
N GLY A 112 -3.96 1.10 -18.51
CA GLY A 112 -2.65 1.53 -19.01
C GLY A 112 -2.64 2.91 -19.67
N GLY A 113 -3.77 3.62 -19.67
CA GLY A 113 -3.97 4.89 -20.34
C GLY A 113 -3.10 6.03 -19.80
N PHE A 114 -2.58 5.93 -18.57
CA PHE A 114 -1.69 6.95 -18.02
C PHE A 114 -0.41 7.14 -18.86
N SER A 115 0.11 6.07 -19.46
CA SER A 115 1.30 6.13 -20.32
C SER A 115 1.09 6.98 -21.59
N LEU A 116 -0.16 7.21 -21.99
CA LEU A 116 -0.51 8.04 -23.14
C LEU A 116 -0.25 9.54 -22.90
N LEU A 117 -0.04 9.95 -21.64
CA LEU A 117 0.28 11.33 -21.28
C LEU A 117 1.75 11.70 -21.56
N PHE A 118 2.57 10.74 -21.99
CA PHE A 118 4.00 10.92 -22.26
C PHE A 118 4.31 10.72 -23.74
N ILE A 119 5.42 11.31 -24.22
CA ILE A 119 5.89 11.13 -25.61
C ILE A 119 6.27 9.66 -25.85
N TRP A 120 6.94 9.05 -24.87
CA TRP A 120 7.42 7.65 -24.92
C TRP A 120 6.37 6.68 -24.38
N ARG A 121 5.27 6.55 -25.12
CA ARG A 121 4.07 5.77 -24.74
C ARG A 121 4.33 4.27 -24.59
N ASP A 122 5.43 3.77 -25.15
CA ASP A 122 5.83 2.36 -25.10
C ASP A 122 6.36 1.93 -23.72
N TRP A 123 6.71 2.91 -22.88
CA TRP A 123 7.11 2.67 -21.50
C TRP A 123 5.90 2.63 -20.59
N ARG A 124 5.91 1.69 -19.64
CA ARG A 124 4.86 1.52 -18.65
C ARG A 124 4.99 2.57 -17.54
N TRP A 125 4.43 3.74 -17.78
CA TRP A 125 4.29 4.80 -16.79
C TRP A 125 3.01 4.62 -15.99
N TYR A 126 3.08 4.95 -14.69
CA TYR A 126 1.94 4.94 -13.78
C TYR A 126 2.17 5.98 -12.67
N PRO A 127 1.12 6.50 -12.02
CA PRO A 127 1.24 7.62 -11.08
C PRO A 127 1.82 7.23 -9.70
N HIS A 128 2.27 5.98 -9.53
CA HIS A 128 2.79 5.43 -8.28
C HIS A 128 1.85 5.60 -7.08
N ASN A 129 0.55 5.65 -7.33
CA ASN A 129 -0.48 5.69 -6.30
C ASN A 129 -1.76 5.06 -6.86
N TYR A 130 -2.28 4.08 -6.14
CA TYR A 130 -3.45 3.29 -6.52
C TYR A 130 -4.67 4.15 -6.92
N PHE A 131 -5.01 5.17 -6.13
CA PHE A 131 -6.19 5.99 -6.39
C PHE A 131 -6.01 6.89 -7.60
N PHE A 132 -4.82 7.49 -7.76
CA PHE A 132 -4.52 8.31 -8.94
C PHE A 132 -4.52 7.50 -10.24
N GLU A 133 -4.07 6.24 -10.19
CA GLU A 133 -4.13 5.34 -11.33
C GLU A 133 -5.57 4.98 -11.70
N ILE A 134 -6.40 4.68 -10.71
CA ILE A 134 -7.81 4.36 -10.97
C ILE A 134 -8.57 5.55 -11.57
N ILE A 135 -8.42 6.76 -11.02
CA ILE A 135 -9.19 7.90 -11.53
C ILE A 135 -8.77 8.26 -12.96
N VAL A 136 -7.48 8.17 -13.30
CA VAL A 136 -7.02 8.54 -14.64
C VAL A 136 -7.31 7.45 -15.67
N GLU A 137 -7.24 6.17 -15.30
CA GLU A 137 -7.42 5.06 -16.22
C GLU A 137 -8.85 4.54 -16.30
N LEU A 138 -9.58 4.51 -15.19
CA LEU A 138 -10.92 3.92 -15.07
C LEU A 138 -12.01 4.92 -14.67
N GLY A 139 -11.65 6.18 -14.38
CA GLY A 139 -12.58 7.24 -14.04
C GLY A 139 -13.33 7.02 -12.73
N LEU A 140 -14.44 7.75 -12.58
CA LEU A 140 -15.31 7.69 -11.41
C LEU A 140 -15.92 6.30 -11.21
N ILE A 141 -16.30 5.61 -12.29
CA ILE A 141 -16.89 4.27 -12.20
C ILE A 141 -15.88 3.30 -11.61
N GLY A 142 -14.64 3.30 -12.09
CA GLY A 142 -13.56 2.51 -11.52
C GLY A 142 -13.34 2.83 -10.04
N LEU A 143 -13.29 4.11 -9.69
CA LEU A 143 -13.10 4.55 -8.30
C LEU A 143 -14.20 4.02 -7.38
N LEU A 144 -15.46 4.12 -7.79
CA LEU A 144 -16.61 3.64 -7.02
C LEU A 144 -16.54 2.12 -6.80
N ILE A 145 -16.23 1.35 -7.83
CA ILE A 145 -16.08 -0.11 -7.74
C ILE A 145 -14.92 -0.46 -6.80
N SER A 146 -13.78 0.19 -6.96
CA SER A 146 -12.59 -0.03 -6.12
C SER A 146 -12.85 0.30 -4.65
N VAL A 147 -13.50 1.43 -4.36
CA VAL A 147 -13.86 1.81 -2.99
C VAL A 147 -14.89 0.84 -2.41
N ALA A 148 -15.89 0.41 -3.18
CA ALA A 148 -16.85 -0.58 -2.76
C ALA A 148 -16.16 -1.92 -2.42
N PHE A 149 -15.28 -2.41 -3.29
CA PHE A 149 -14.50 -3.62 -3.07
C PHE A 149 -13.67 -3.55 -1.77
N LEU A 150 -12.93 -2.45 -1.57
CA LEU A 150 -12.13 -2.26 -0.35
C LEU A 150 -13.02 -2.18 0.90
N LYS A 151 -14.16 -1.49 0.81
CA LYS A 151 -15.13 -1.39 1.91
C LYS A 151 -15.73 -2.74 2.28
N GLN A 152 -16.18 -3.52 1.30
CA GLN A 152 -16.72 -4.87 1.51
C GLN A 152 -15.65 -5.81 2.09
N SER A 153 -14.43 -5.76 1.57
CA SER A 153 -13.30 -6.56 2.09
C SER A 153 -13.00 -6.22 3.55
N TYR A 154 -12.94 -4.92 3.88
CA TYR A 154 -12.74 -4.46 5.25
C TYR A 154 -13.88 -4.92 6.18
N GLN A 155 -15.13 -4.84 5.73
CA GLN A 155 -16.29 -5.30 6.50
C GLN A 155 -16.23 -6.80 6.78
N ALA A 156 -15.87 -7.62 5.78
CA ALA A 156 -15.71 -9.06 5.94
C ALA A 156 -14.64 -9.41 6.99
N ILE A 157 -13.47 -8.79 6.89
CA ILE A 157 -12.37 -8.98 7.85
C ILE A 157 -12.78 -8.52 9.26
N LYS A 158 -13.42 -7.35 9.37
CA LYS A 158 -13.87 -6.77 10.65
C LYS A 158 -14.87 -7.67 11.39
N GLN A 159 -15.74 -8.37 10.67
CA GLN A 159 -16.73 -9.26 11.28
C GLN A 159 -16.09 -10.41 12.05
N GLY A 160 -15.03 -11.03 11.52
CA GLY A 160 -14.31 -12.11 12.20
C GLY A 160 -13.60 -11.66 13.48
N ILE A 161 -13.35 -10.36 13.62
CA ILE A 161 -12.65 -9.80 14.79
C ILE A 161 -13.64 -9.44 15.90
N LEU A 162 -14.82 -8.92 15.54
CA LEU A 162 -15.86 -8.59 16.53
C LEU A 162 -16.40 -9.84 17.25
N SER A 163 -16.36 -11.01 16.61
CA SER A 163 -16.77 -12.25 17.25
C SER A 163 -15.75 -12.82 18.24
N ARG A 164 -14.53 -12.25 18.32
CA ARG A 164 -13.39 -12.74 19.12
C ARG A 164 -12.90 -14.15 18.74
N ASP A 165 -13.25 -14.61 17.54
CA ASP A 165 -12.83 -15.92 17.01
C ASP A 165 -11.45 -15.87 16.34
N PHE A 166 -10.83 -14.69 16.35
CA PHE A 166 -9.68 -14.33 15.54
C PHE A 166 -8.39 -14.98 16.04
N THR A 167 -7.77 -15.82 15.20
CA THR A 167 -6.50 -16.49 15.52
C THR A 167 -5.28 -15.61 15.23
N GLU A 168 -4.14 -15.96 15.82
CA GLU A 168 -2.85 -15.31 15.53
C GLU A 168 -2.44 -15.44 14.04
N HIS A 169 -2.88 -16.51 13.37
CA HIS A 169 -2.62 -16.69 11.94
C HIS A 169 -3.41 -15.70 11.09
N SER A 170 -4.71 -15.52 11.37
CA SER A 170 -5.52 -14.49 10.72
C SER A 170 -5.01 -13.09 11.01
N ALA A 171 -4.54 -12.82 12.23
CA ALA A 171 -3.89 -11.57 12.61
C ALA A 171 -2.72 -11.23 11.70
N LEU A 172 -1.86 -12.21 11.41
CA LEU A 172 -0.70 -12.02 10.54
C LEU A 172 -1.10 -11.67 9.11
N TRP A 173 -2.09 -12.37 8.55
CA TRP A 173 -2.58 -12.10 7.19
C TRP A 173 -3.23 -10.72 7.07
N VAL A 174 -4.02 -10.34 8.06
CA VAL A 174 -4.66 -9.01 8.10
C VAL A 174 -3.60 -7.92 8.25
N ALA A 175 -2.64 -8.07 9.15
CA ALA A 175 -1.54 -7.12 9.30
C ALA A 175 -0.73 -6.99 7.99
N GLY A 176 -0.40 -8.11 7.34
CA GLY A 176 0.28 -8.13 6.04
C GLY A 176 -0.53 -7.42 4.95
N THR A 177 -1.85 -7.57 4.96
CA THR A 177 -2.77 -6.87 4.04
C THR A 177 -2.70 -5.36 4.22
N PHE A 178 -2.68 -4.86 5.47
CA PHE A 178 -2.50 -3.43 5.71
C PHE A 178 -1.14 -2.94 5.22
N VAL A 179 -0.06 -3.66 5.52
CA VAL A 179 1.29 -3.30 5.03
C VAL A 179 1.30 -3.21 3.50
N MET A 180 0.76 -4.20 2.80
CA MET A 180 0.72 -4.21 1.34
C MET A 180 -0.23 -3.17 0.76
N PHE A 181 -1.33 -2.84 1.44
CA PHE A 181 -2.23 -1.77 1.03
C PHE A 181 -1.52 -0.42 1.03
N PHE A 182 -0.74 -0.12 2.07
CA PHE A 182 0.07 1.09 2.12
C PHE A 182 1.23 1.04 1.11
N ALA A 183 1.83 -0.13 0.88
CA ALA A 183 2.88 -0.28 -0.13
C ALA A 183 2.39 0.05 -1.55
N ALA A 184 1.17 -0.38 -1.89
CA ALA A 184 0.53 -0.09 -3.17
C ALA A 184 0.29 1.42 -3.40
N GLN A 185 0.35 2.26 -2.34
CA GLN A 185 0.24 3.72 -2.49
C GLN A 185 1.55 4.37 -2.93
N PHE A 186 2.65 3.62 -2.94
CA PHE A 186 3.98 4.13 -3.27
C PHE A 186 4.64 3.40 -4.44
N SER A 187 4.21 2.19 -4.79
CA SER A 187 4.89 1.34 -5.76
C SER A 187 3.96 0.31 -6.39
N GLY A 188 4.28 -0.07 -7.62
CA GLY A 188 3.50 -1.03 -8.41
C GLY A 188 2.26 -0.38 -9.00
N ASP A 189 1.95 -0.74 -10.23
CA ASP A 189 0.66 -0.44 -10.82
C ASP A 189 -0.42 -1.40 -10.29
N PHE A 190 -1.65 -1.24 -10.77
CA PHE A 190 -2.79 -2.05 -10.37
C PHE A 190 -2.55 -3.56 -10.50
N ASN A 191 -1.88 -4.00 -11.56
CA ASN A 191 -1.59 -5.41 -11.84
C ASN A 191 -0.40 -5.94 -11.02
N ASP A 192 0.64 -5.13 -10.85
CA ASP A 192 1.80 -5.47 -10.03
C ASP A 192 1.44 -5.69 -8.56
N ASN A 193 0.40 -5.00 -8.09
CA ASN A 193 -0.15 -5.17 -6.75
C ASN A 193 -0.97 -6.47 -6.55
N ARG A 194 -0.82 -7.50 -7.39
CA ARG A 194 -1.45 -8.83 -7.23
C ARG A 194 -1.27 -9.47 -5.86
N ILE A 195 -0.15 -9.20 -5.18
CA ILE A 195 0.11 -9.70 -3.82
C ILE A 195 -0.89 -9.09 -2.82
N LEU A 196 -1.26 -7.82 -2.99
CA LEU A 196 -2.30 -7.19 -2.18
C LEU A 196 -3.64 -7.89 -2.39
N TRP A 197 -4.03 -8.14 -3.65
CA TRP A 197 -5.29 -8.82 -3.98
C TRP A 197 -5.34 -10.22 -3.38
N MET A 198 -4.24 -10.97 -3.47
CA MET A 198 -4.08 -12.26 -2.83
C MET A 198 -4.24 -12.18 -1.31
N LEU A 199 -3.55 -11.24 -0.65
CA LEU A 199 -3.60 -11.10 0.81
C LEU A 199 -4.97 -10.65 1.33
N ILE A 200 -5.70 -9.82 0.59
CA ILE A 200 -7.10 -9.50 0.87
C ILE A 200 -7.93 -10.78 0.85
N GLY A 201 -7.80 -11.59 -0.21
CA GLY A 201 -8.50 -12.87 -0.32
C GLY A 201 -8.17 -13.84 0.82
N ILE A 202 -6.90 -14.00 1.14
CA ILE A 202 -6.43 -14.86 2.26
C ILE A 202 -6.99 -14.35 3.59
N SER A 203 -6.97 -13.04 3.84
CA SER A 203 -7.48 -12.46 5.09
C SER A 203 -8.99 -12.67 5.26
N ILE A 204 -9.76 -12.56 4.18
CA ILE A 204 -11.20 -12.86 4.19
C ILE A 204 -11.43 -14.34 4.45
N ALA A 205 -10.69 -15.22 3.76
CA ALA A 205 -10.83 -16.66 3.91
C ALA A 205 -10.42 -17.14 5.32
N SER A 206 -9.32 -16.62 5.86
CA SER A 206 -8.80 -17.00 7.18
C SER A 206 -9.74 -16.56 8.29
N THR A 207 -10.26 -15.34 8.23
CA THR A 207 -11.26 -14.84 9.19
C THR A 207 -12.57 -15.62 9.13
N HIS A 208 -12.98 -16.06 7.94
CA HIS A 208 -14.14 -16.91 7.79
C HIS A 208 -13.91 -18.32 8.35
N ALA A 209 -12.75 -18.92 8.10
CA ALA A 209 -12.38 -20.23 8.61
C ALA A 209 -12.33 -20.25 10.15
N ASP A 210 -11.75 -19.21 10.75
CA ASP A 210 -11.70 -19.01 12.20
C ASP A 210 -13.12 -19.00 12.83
N LYS A 211 -14.04 -18.27 12.20
CA LYS A 211 -15.45 -18.22 12.63
C LYS A 211 -16.13 -19.59 12.59
N ILE A 212 -15.92 -20.36 11.51
CA ILE A 212 -16.44 -21.72 11.40
C ILE A 212 -15.85 -22.61 12.49
N ALA A 213 -14.52 -22.59 12.65
CA ALA A 213 -13.81 -23.40 13.64
C ALA A 213 -14.25 -23.10 15.07
N PHE A 214 -14.56 -21.84 15.40
CA PHE A 214 -15.10 -21.48 16.70
C PHE A 214 -16.53 -22.02 16.89
N SER A 215 -17.38 -21.90 15.87
CA SER A 215 -18.78 -22.38 15.92
C SER A 215 -18.93 -23.90 16.04
N THR A 216 -17.94 -24.67 15.58
CA THR A 216 -17.95 -26.14 15.61
C THR A 216 -17.24 -26.74 16.82
N ARG A 217 -16.65 -25.92 17.71
CA ARG A 217 -16.08 -26.42 18.96
C ARG A 217 -17.19 -26.99 19.83
N PRO A 218 -17.13 -28.28 20.24
CA PRO A 218 -18.10 -28.81 21.17
C PRO A 218 -18.03 -27.98 22.45
N THR A 219 -19.18 -27.42 22.86
CA THR A 219 -19.31 -26.82 24.18
C THR A 219 -19.02 -27.91 25.20
N LEU A 220 -17.80 -27.92 25.74
CA LEU A 220 -17.50 -28.63 26.96
C LEU A 220 -18.38 -27.99 28.03
N LYS A 221 -19.56 -28.57 28.24
CA LYS A 221 -20.33 -28.34 29.46
C LYS A 221 -19.41 -28.77 30.59
N SER A 222 -18.95 -27.79 31.38
CA SER A 222 -18.36 -28.06 32.68
C SER A 222 -19.35 -28.90 33.48
N LEU A 223 -18.98 -30.16 33.71
CA LEU A 223 -19.59 -31.00 34.73
C LEU A 223 -19.20 -30.46 36.12
#